data_AF-R4RXE2-F1
#
_entry.id   AF-R4RXE2-F1
#
_cell.length_a   1.000
_cell.length_b   1.000
_cell.length_c   1.000
_cell.angle_alpha   90.00
_cell.angle_beta   90.00
_cell.angle_gamma   90.00
#
_symmetry.space_group_name_H-M   'P 1'
#
loop_
_entity.id
_entity.type
_entity.pdbx_description
1 polymer ?
#
loop_
_entity_poly.entity_id
_entity_poly.type
_entity_poly.pdbx_seq_one_letter_code
_entity_poly.pdbx_strand_id
1 'polypeptide(L)'
;MLRQKLFKDFLKNKKNLAIRDQLIEMHFPLVKKIANQFKYYPPSLQKEDLFQEGVLGLIKALHNYQDLGYGFIVYAAETIKGEITELIRGMQTTSTSREVFRKEKQTSNIPFEEREEVRCSVF
;
A
#
# COMPACT_ATOMS: atom_id res chain seq x y z
N MET A 1 -18.44 23.58 -11.00
CA MET A 1 -17.26 23.84 -10.14
C MET A 1 -15.97 23.54 -10.90
N LEU A 2 -14.90 24.30 -10.68
CA LEU A 2 -13.60 24.14 -11.35
C LEU A 2 -13.03 22.71 -11.24
N ARG A 3 -13.16 22.09 -10.06
CA ARG A 3 -12.72 20.70 -9.80
C ARG A 3 -13.36 19.67 -10.73
N GLN A 4 -14.67 19.76 -10.97
CA GLN A 4 -15.39 18.82 -11.82
C GLN A 4 -14.98 18.97 -13.30
N LYS A 5 -14.72 20.21 -13.74
CA LYS A 5 -14.25 20.48 -15.10
C LYS A 5 -12.86 19.86 -15.30
N LEU A 6 -11.93 20.13 -14.39
CA LEU A 6 -10.58 19.59 -14.45
C LEU A 6 -10.57 18.05 -14.44
N PHE A 7 -11.41 17.45 -13.62
CA PHE A 7 -11.53 15.99 -13.56
C PHE A 7 -12.10 15.40 -14.86
N LYS A 8 -13.10 16.05 -15.47
CA LYS A 8 -13.61 15.65 -16.80
C LYS A 8 -12.55 15.75 -17.89
N ASP A 9 -11.75 16.82 -17.87
CA ASP A 9 -10.67 17.01 -18.84
C ASP A 9 -9.56 15.96 -18.67
N PHE A 10 -9.25 15.59 -17.42
CA PHE A 10 -8.34 14.48 -17.13
C PHE A 10 -8.86 13.13 -17.66
N LEU A 11 -10.15 12.83 -17.47
CA LEU A 11 -10.72 11.56 -17.96
C LEU A 11 -10.69 11.43 -19.48
N LYS A 12 -10.79 12.55 -20.21
CA LYS A 12 -10.62 12.57 -21.67
C LYS A 12 -9.19 12.31 -22.10
N ASN A 13 -8.20 12.76 -21.33
CA ASN A 13 -6.79 12.58 -21.63
C ASN A 13 -5.97 12.28 -20.36
N LYS A 14 -5.94 10.99 -19.98
CA LYS A 14 -5.22 10.51 -18.80
C LYS A 14 -3.68 10.67 -18.89
N LYS A 15 -3.13 10.98 -20.07
CA LYS A 15 -1.69 11.20 -20.26
C LYS A 15 -1.25 12.61 -19.88
N ASN A 16 -2.18 13.53 -19.60
CA ASN A 16 -1.83 14.89 -19.20
C ASN A 16 -1.34 14.91 -17.74
N LEU A 17 -0.01 14.91 -17.58
CA LEU A 17 0.65 14.90 -16.28
C LEU A 17 0.38 16.16 -15.46
N ALA A 18 0.34 17.34 -16.09
CA ALA A 18 0.09 18.59 -15.38
C ALA A 18 -1.30 18.61 -14.70
N ILE A 19 -2.33 18.10 -15.40
CA ILE A 19 -3.66 17.96 -14.83
C ILE A 19 -3.68 16.91 -13.72
N ARG A 20 -2.99 15.78 -13.93
CA ARG A 20 -2.88 14.71 -12.93
C ARG A 20 -2.27 15.25 -11.64
N ASP A 21 -1.18 15.98 -11.72
CA ASP A 21 -0.44 16.49 -10.56
C ASP A 21 -1.28 17.52 -9.79
N GLN A 22 -2.01 18.40 -10.49
CA GLN A 22 -3.01 19.28 -9.86
C GLN A 22 -4.13 18.52 -9.15
N LEU A 23 -4.63 17.43 -9.76
CA LEU A 23 -5.63 16.57 -9.14
C LEU A 23 -5.10 15.87 -7.90
N ILE A 24 -3.84 15.42 -7.92
CA ILE A 24 -3.19 14.79 -6.77
C ILE A 24 -3.10 15.78 -5.60
N GLU A 25 -2.56 16.97 -5.83
CA GLU A 25 -2.39 18.01 -4.81
C GLU A 25 -3.73 18.41 -4.18
N MET A 26 -4.78 18.57 -4.99
CA MET A 26 -6.13 18.89 -4.52
C MET A 26 -6.72 17.83 -3.58
N HIS A 27 -6.26 16.59 -3.67
CA HIS A 27 -6.76 15.47 -2.85
C HIS A 27 -5.81 15.09 -1.71
N PHE A 28 -4.68 15.77 -1.51
CA PHE A 28 -3.82 15.55 -0.33
C PHE A 28 -4.55 15.63 1.01
N PRO A 29 -5.50 16.56 1.25
CA PRO A 29 -6.25 16.58 2.50
C PRO A 29 -7.07 15.30 2.72
N LEU A 30 -7.56 14.67 1.65
CA LEU A 30 -8.27 13.38 1.72
C LEU A 30 -7.32 12.26 2.14
N VAL A 31 -6.14 12.19 1.51
CA VAL A 31 -5.11 11.19 1.86
C VAL A 31 -4.69 11.35 3.31
N LYS A 32 -4.38 12.59 3.74
CA LYS A 32 -4.02 12.88 5.13
C LYS A 32 -5.12 12.48 6.12
N LYS A 33 -6.38 12.76 5.79
CA LYS A 33 -7.52 12.34 6.60
C LYS A 33 -7.59 10.82 6.74
N ILE A 34 -7.42 10.09 5.64
CA ILE A 34 -7.48 8.62 5.64
C ILE A 34 -6.29 8.03 6.40
N ALA A 35 -5.07 8.50 6.13
CA ALA A 35 -3.88 8.08 6.87
C ALA A 35 -4.08 8.28 8.37
N ASN A 36 -4.64 9.43 8.81
CA ASN A 36 -4.97 9.71 10.20
C ASN A 36 -5.98 8.76 10.86
N GLN A 37 -6.81 8.06 10.09
CA GLN A 37 -7.74 7.06 10.62
C GLN A 37 -7.04 5.78 11.11
N PHE A 38 -5.86 5.46 10.57
CA PHE A 38 -5.06 4.32 11.03
C PHE A 38 -4.44 4.61 12.39
N LYS A 39 -5.01 4.04 13.45
CA LYS A 39 -4.53 4.18 14.84
C LYS A 39 -3.46 3.15 15.21
N TYR A 40 -3.44 2.01 14.52
CA TYR A 40 -2.54 0.89 14.79
C TYR A 40 -1.75 0.56 13.53
N TYR A 41 -0.43 0.64 13.62
CA TYR A 41 0.54 0.28 12.58
C TYR A 41 1.87 -0.10 13.27
N PRO A 42 2.76 -0.85 12.60
CA PRO A 42 4.04 -1.26 13.17
C PRO A 42 4.85 -0.06 13.67
N PRO A 43 5.61 -0.19 14.77
CA PRO A 43 6.43 0.90 15.31
C PRO A 43 7.57 1.33 14.38
N SER A 44 7.90 0.51 13.38
CA SER A 44 8.86 0.83 12.32
C SER A 44 8.30 1.81 11.27
N LEU A 45 6.98 2.05 11.23
CA LEU A 45 6.37 3.05 10.37
C LEU A 45 6.11 4.35 11.11
N GLN A 46 6.27 5.45 10.38
CA GLN A 46 5.83 6.77 10.78
C GLN A 46 4.54 7.14 10.07
N LYS A 47 3.86 8.19 10.55
CA LYS A 47 2.60 8.65 9.96
C LYS A 47 2.79 9.13 8.53
N GLU A 48 3.95 9.71 8.28
CA GLU A 48 4.41 10.22 7.00
C GLU A 48 4.52 9.09 5.97
N ASP A 49 4.94 7.89 6.37
CA ASP A 49 5.01 6.72 5.48
C ASP A 49 3.62 6.28 5.03
N LEU A 50 2.66 6.23 5.96
CA LEU A 50 1.26 5.93 5.64
C LEU A 50 0.66 6.99 4.69
N PHE A 51 1.04 8.26 4.86
CA PHE A 51 0.62 9.32 3.95
C PHE A 51 1.23 9.13 2.56
N GLN A 52 2.53 8.85 2.46
CA GLN A 52 3.21 8.61 1.19
C GLN A 52 2.59 7.43 0.44
N GLU A 53 2.39 6.31 1.12
CA GLU A 53 1.72 5.14 0.54
C GLU A 53 0.28 5.47 0.10
N GLY A 54 -0.43 6.26 0.92
CA GLY A 54 -1.74 6.77 0.55
C GLY A 54 -1.73 7.65 -0.70
N VAL A 55 -0.67 8.43 -0.94
CA VAL A 55 -0.50 9.21 -2.18
C VAL A 55 -0.30 8.27 -3.38
N LEU A 56 0.47 7.18 -3.22
CA LEU A 56 0.59 6.15 -4.26
C LEU A 56 -0.77 5.52 -4.59
N GLY A 57 -1.59 5.24 -3.57
CA GLY A 57 -2.97 4.76 -3.73
C GLY A 57 -3.88 5.76 -4.43
N LEU A 58 -3.72 7.05 -4.16
CA LEU A 58 -4.45 8.11 -4.88
C LEU A 58 -4.06 8.17 -6.36
N ILE A 59 -2.77 8.07 -6.67
CA ILE A 59 -2.28 8.04 -8.06
C ILE A 59 -2.86 6.83 -8.80
N LYS A 60 -2.82 5.65 -8.16
CA LYS A 60 -3.42 4.42 -8.68
C LYS A 60 -4.92 4.57 -8.89
N ALA A 61 -5.63 5.21 -7.95
CA ALA A 61 -7.04 5.49 -8.09
C ALA A 61 -7.33 6.41 -9.28
N LEU A 62 -6.58 7.50 -9.46
CA LEU A 62 -6.72 8.40 -10.61
C LEU A 62 -6.50 7.66 -11.93
N HIS A 63 -5.49 6.80 -11.99
CA HIS A 63 -5.17 6.04 -13.19
C HIS A 63 -6.30 5.06 -13.57
N ASN A 64 -6.83 4.33 -12.59
CA ASN A 64 -7.76 3.22 -12.83
C ASN A 64 -9.24 3.62 -12.78
N TYR A 65 -9.57 4.79 -12.21
CA TYR A 65 -10.96 5.23 -12.08
C TYR A 65 -11.65 5.35 -13.44
N GLN A 66 -12.91 4.92 -13.44
CA GLN A 66 -13.86 5.06 -14.53
C GLN A 66 -15.16 5.63 -13.95
N ASP A 67 -15.74 6.62 -14.63
CA ASP A 67 -16.99 7.25 -14.19
C ASP A 67 -18.18 6.34 -14.55
N LEU A 68 -18.47 5.37 -13.67
CA LEU A 68 -19.59 4.43 -13.80
C LEU A 68 -20.78 4.84 -12.92
N GLY A 69 -20.89 6.13 -12.55
CA GLY A 69 -21.95 6.65 -11.69
C GLY A 69 -21.66 6.64 -10.19
N TYR A 70 -20.52 6.08 -9.76
CA TYR A 70 -20.02 6.24 -8.39
C TYR A 70 -18.98 7.36 -8.33
N GLY A 71 -19.04 8.20 -7.30
CA GLY A 71 -18.14 9.35 -7.18
C GLY A 71 -16.68 8.95 -6.94
N PHE A 72 -15.75 9.62 -7.63
CA PHE A 72 -14.31 9.40 -7.52
C PHE A 72 -13.80 9.37 -6.08
N ILE A 73 -14.30 10.25 -5.20
CA ILE A 73 -13.87 10.33 -3.80
C ILE A 73 -14.08 9.00 -3.07
N VAL A 74 -15.21 8.33 -3.32
CA VAL A 74 -15.53 7.04 -2.68
C VAL A 74 -14.55 5.97 -3.14
N TYR A 75 -14.33 5.89 -4.45
CA TYR A 75 -13.38 4.94 -5.04
C TYR A 75 -11.95 5.17 -4.58
N ALA A 76 -11.51 6.44 -4.59
CA ALA A 76 -10.19 6.82 -4.13
C ALA A 76 -10.01 6.48 -2.64
N ALA A 77 -11.02 6.74 -1.81
CA ALA A 77 -10.93 6.45 -0.38
C ALA A 77 -10.69 4.95 -0.10
N GLU A 78 -11.40 4.06 -0.78
CA GLU A 78 -11.22 2.61 -0.62
C GLU A 78 -9.86 2.15 -1.17
N THR A 79 -9.42 2.70 -2.31
CA THR A 79 -8.10 2.38 -2.88
C THR A 79 -6.96 2.82 -1.96
N ILE A 80 -7.02 4.05 -1.44
CA ILE A 80 -6.02 4.62 -0.52
C ILE A 80 -5.92 3.76 0.75
N LYS A 81 -7.06 3.41 1.36
CA LYS A 81 -7.08 2.52 2.53
C LYS A 81 -6.46 1.16 2.23
N GLY A 82 -6.75 0.61 1.04
CA GLY A 82 -6.21 -0.66 0.58
C GLY A 82 -4.68 -0.65 0.52
N GLU A 83 -4.08 0.34 -0.13
CA GLU A 83 -2.61 0.44 -0.23
C GLU A 83 -1.95 0.61 1.15
N ILE A 84 -2.49 1.48 2.01
CA ILE A 84 -1.96 1.67 3.37
C ILE A 84 -2.06 0.37 4.19
N THR A 85 -3.17 -0.36 4.05
CA THR A 85 -3.37 -1.65 4.72
C THR A 85 -2.38 -2.69 4.21
N GLU A 86 -2.12 -2.71 2.91
CA GLU A 86 -1.16 -3.63 2.29
C GLU A 86 0.27 -3.36 2.76
N LEU A 87 0.68 -2.09 2.88
CA LEU A 87 1.97 -1.71 3.49
C LEU A 87 2.10 -2.26 4.92
N ILE A 88 1.11 -1.97 5.77
CA ILE A 88 1.09 -2.43 7.17
C ILE A 88 1.19 -3.96 7.23
N ARG A 89 0.44 -4.65 6.38
CA ARG A 89 0.39 -6.11 6.32
C ARG A 89 1.70 -6.71 5.82
N GLY A 90 2.30 -6.13 4.78
CA GLY A 90 3.59 -6.54 4.23
C GLY A 90 4.66 -6.58 5.31
N MET A 91 4.72 -5.55 6.14
CA MET A 91 5.71 -5.40 7.21
C MET A 91 5.44 -6.28 8.43
N GLN A 92 4.19 -6.68 8.66
CA GLN A 92 3.88 -7.73 9.64
C GLN A 92 4.31 -9.12 9.13
N THR A 93 4.24 -9.36 7.81
CA THR A 93 4.55 -10.65 7.20
C THR A 93 6.03 -10.86 6.84
N THR A 94 6.87 -9.82 6.85
CA THR A 94 8.32 -9.98 6.63
C THR A 94 9.03 -10.71 7.77
N SER A 95 8.35 -10.95 8.91
CA SER A 95 8.87 -11.80 10.00
C SER A 95 8.52 -13.28 9.85
N THR A 96 7.78 -13.70 8.82
CA THR A 96 7.45 -15.12 8.58
C THR A 96 6.91 -15.30 7.16
N SER A 97 7.68 -15.96 6.29
CA SER A 97 7.16 -16.46 5.01
C SER A 97 5.85 -17.20 5.24
N ARG A 98 4.80 -16.92 4.45
CA ARG A 98 3.50 -17.64 4.52
C ARG A 98 3.65 -19.16 4.36
N GLU A 99 4.79 -19.61 3.83
CA GLU A 99 5.24 -21.00 3.78
C GLU A 99 5.47 -21.64 5.17
N VAL A 100 5.97 -20.87 6.15
CA VAL A 100 6.30 -21.33 7.51
C VAL A 100 5.04 -21.56 8.32
N PHE A 101 4.08 -20.62 8.27
CA PHE A 101 2.77 -20.76 8.94
C PHE A 101 1.92 -21.92 8.41
N ARG A 102 2.17 -22.38 7.17
CA ARG A 102 1.45 -23.50 6.58
C ARG A 102 2.06 -24.86 6.94
N LYS A 103 3.36 -24.91 7.29
CA LYS A 103 4.07 -26.15 7.66
C LYS A 103 4.06 -26.46 9.16
N GLU A 104 3.92 -25.48 10.04
CA GLU A 104 3.93 -25.72 11.50
C GLU A 104 2.73 -26.50 12.03
N LYS A 105 1.59 -26.52 11.32
CA LYS A 105 0.44 -27.37 11.72
C LYS A 105 0.57 -28.85 11.35
N GLN A 106 1.63 -29.26 10.63
CA GLN A 106 1.76 -30.64 10.12
C GLN A 106 3.05 -31.36 10.52
N THR A 107 3.97 -30.74 11.27
CA THR A 107 5.22 -31.42 11.70
C THR A 107 5.40 -31.37 13.22
N SER A 108 4.35 -31.72 13.96
CA SER A 108 4.59 -32.48 15.19
C SER A 108 5.04 -33.88 14.77
N ASN A 109 6.27 -34.23 15.14
CA ASN A 109 6.99 -35.48 14.86
C ASN A 109 7.95 -35.36 13.66
N ILE A 110 9.20 -35.00 13.95
CA ILE A 110 10.38 -35.90 13.83
C ILE A 110 11.59 -35.16 14.46
N PRO A 111 12.28 -35.75 15.45
CA PRO A 111 13.47 -35.16 16.08
C PRO A 111 14.77 -35.70 15.45
N PHE A 112 15.72 -34.84 15.04
CA PHE A 112 17.09 -35.19 14.60
C PHE A 112 17.81 -33.96 14.02
N GLU A 113 19.10 -33.65 14.09
CA GLU A 113 20.30 -34.01 14.86
C GLU A 113 21.32 -32.86 14.60
N GLU A 114 22.38 -32.77 15.40
CA GLU A 114 23.36 -31.68 15.49
C GLU A 114 24.38 -31.58 14.32
N ARG A 115 24.90 -30.34 14.11
CA ARG A 115 26.26 -29.95 13.62
C ARG A 115 26.61 -30.21 12.13
N GLU A 116 27.53 -29.49 11.48
CA GLU A 116 28.59 -28.57 11.89
C GLU A 116 28.92 -27.60 10.73
N GLU A 117 29.30 -26.36 11.05
CA GLU A 117 29.70 -25.34 10.08
C GLU A 117 31.15 -25.56 9.63
N VAL A 118 31.35 -25.59 8.32
CA VAL A 118 32.62 -25.88 7.63
C VAL A 118 33.68 -24.82 7.97
N ARG A 119 34.68 -25.19 8.77
CA ARG A 119 35.93 -24.40 8.87
C ARG A 119 36.86 -24.81 7.73
N CYS A 120 36.73 -24.14 6.59
CA CYS A 120 37.83 -24.05 5.63
C CYS A 120 38.87 -23.07 6.19
N SER A 121 40.02 -23.58 6.61
CA SER A 121 41.26 -22.82 6.73
C SER A 121 42.35 -23.68 6.12
N VAL A 122 42.74 -23.30 4.92
CA VAL A 122 43.89 -23.81 4.20
C VAL A 122 45.11 -23.08 4.78
N PHE A 123 46.16 -23.85 5.07
CA PHE A 123 47.44 -23.53 5.75
C PHE A 123 47.49 -23.78 7.25
#